data_AF-A0A4Q3F657-F1
#
_entry.id   AF-A0A4Q3F657-F1
#
_cell.length_a   1.000
_cell.length_b   1.000
_cell.length_c   1.000
_cell.angle_alpha   90.00
_cell.angle_beta   90.00
_cell.angle_gamma   90.00
#
_symmetry.space_group_name_H-M   'P 1'
#
loop_
_entity.id
_entity.type
_entity.pdbx_description
1 polymer ?
#
loop_
_entity_poly.entity_id
_entity_poly.type
_entity_poly.pdbx_seq_one_letter_code
_entity_poly.pdbx_strand_id
1 'polypeptide(L)'
;VTPLARDGLDAASAERRLKEFFGVATLDAFGAFTRAEIAAAGAALAYVERTQFGARPPLSAPVRDAGSATMLIDAATRANLELTRTLGGDRQGSLLATIDRTVTPGGARLLAERLAGPLTDPAAIAARHDAVELLVADAGLREDLRTALEKVPDVARALARLSLDRGGPRDLAALGAGLDAARAIAALLVRHGELPVELARAMRALGESDPDLPVRLDATLADELPLNRRDGRFVREGFDPALDELRLLQIDSRKVIAQLQARYATETNCRTLRIKHNSMLGYFVEVPQVAGEEFLRDPWRATFVHRQTMSDAMRFSSVELGELEAKIASAADRALKLELGIFGALCEAVLAQ
;
A
#
# COMPACT_ATOMS: atom_id res chain seq x y z
N VAL A 1 -21.39 16.48 -8.46
CA VAL A 1 -22.03 15.47 -9.34
C VAL A 1 -21.19 15.36 -10.61
N THR A 2 -20.74 14.17 -10.98
CA THR A 2 -19.95 13.96 -12.20
C THR A 2 -20.86 13.44 -13.30
N PRO A 3 -21.12 14.18 -14.39
CA PRO A 3 -21.96 13.70 -15.48
C PRO A 3 -21.27 12.55 -16.23
N LEU A 4 -22.04 11.50 -16.57
CA LEU A 4 -21.61 10.38 -17.40
C LEU A 4 -22.32 10.42 -18.74
N ALA A 5 -21.60 10.09 -19.82
CA ALA A 5 -22.21 9.89 -21.12
C ALA A 5 -23.19 8.71 -21.05
N ARG A 6 -24.31 8.77 -21.80
CA ARG A 6 -25.34 7.73 -21.79
C ARG A 6 -24.89 6.42 -22.43
N ASP A 7 -23.83 6.45 -23.23
CA ASP A 7 -23.33 5.29 -23.95
C ASP A 7 -22.78 4.22 -22.99
N GLY A 8 -23.31 3.00 -23.10
CA GLY A 8 -22.89 1.85 -22.27
C GLY A 8 -23.46 1.83 -20.84
N LEU A 9 -24.49 2.64 -20.56
CA LEU A 9 -25.25 2.67 -19.30
C LEU A 9 -26.64 2.01 -19.40
N ASP A 10 -26.98 1.43 -20.56
CA ASP A 10 -28.21 0.63 -20.69
C ASP A 10 -28.09 -0.68 -19.89
N ALA A 11 -29.24 -1.22 -19.46
CA ALA A 11 -29.28 -2.39 -18.59
C ALA A 11 -28.60 -3.63 -19.20
N ALA A 12 -28.64 -3.83 -20.52
CA ALA A 12 -28.06 -5.00 -21.15
C ALA A 12 -26.53 -4.91 -21.21
N SER A 13 -25.98 -3.73 -21.52
CA SER A 13 -24.54 -3.47 -21.44
C SER A 13 -24.02 -3.52 -20.00
N ALA A 14 -24.79 -2.99 -19.05
CA ALA A 14 -24.47 -3.03 -17.63
C ALA A 14 -24.46 -4.47 -17.08
N GLU A 15 -25.45 -5.29 -17.44
CA GLU A 15 -25.51 -6.70 -17.06
C GLU A 15 -24.30 -7.48 -17.57
N ARG A 16 -23.92 -7.29 -18.84
CA ARG A 16 -22.74 -7.92 -19.43
C ARG A 16 -21.46 -7.53 -18.69
N ARG A 17 -21.28 -6.23 -18.42
CA ARG A 17 -20.12 -5.71 -17.68
C ARG A 17 -20.02 -6.33 -16.28
N LEU A 18 -21.13 -6.43 -15.54
CA LEU A 18 -21.16 -7.04 -14.22
C LEU A 18 -20.80 -8.53 -14.28
N LYS A 19 -21.37 -9.29 -15.23
CA LYS A 19 -21.06 -10.71 -15.44
C LYS A 19 -19.57 -10.93 -15.75
N GLU A 20 -19.02 -10.14 -16.66
CA GLU A 20 -17.60 -10.21 -17.05
C GLU A 20 -16.68 -9.82 -15.89
N PHE A 21 -17.04 -8.82 -15.09
CA PHE A 21 -16.22 -8.35 -13.98
C PHE A 21 -16.18 -9.36 -12.83
N PHE A 22 -17.34 -9.93 -12.45
CA PHE A 22 -17.44 -10.89 -11.36
C PHE A 22 -17.23 -12.34 -11.80
N GLY A 23 -17.01 -12.60 -13.09
CA GLY A 23 -16.75 -13.94 -13.62
C GLY A 23 -17.93 -14.91 -13.51
N VAL A 24 -19.18 -14.41 -13.60
CA VAL A 24 -20.40 -15.21 -13.45
C VAL A 24 -21.21 -15.27 -14.74
N ALA A 25 -21.88 -16.41 -14.98
CA ALA A 25 -22.77 -16.57 -16.13
C ALA A 25 -24.10 -15.81 -15.98
N THR A 26 -24.62 -15.73 -14.75
CA THR A 26 -25.86 -15.03 -14.41
C THR A 26 -25.67 -14.19 -13.15
N LEU A 27 -26.38 -13.07 -13.05
CA LEU A 27 -26.39 -12.24 -11.84
C LEU A 27 -27.30 -12.82 -10.75
N ASP A 28 -28.12 -13.82 -11.07
CA ASP A 28 -29.02 -14.49 -10.13
C ASP A 28 -28.27 -15.12 -8.94
N ALA A 29 -26.99 -15.45 -9.13
CA ALA A 29 -26.08 -15.91 -8.07
C ALA A 29 -25.90 -14.87 -6.94
N PHE A 30 -26.10 -13.58 -7.22
CA PHE A 30 -25.99 -12.49 -6.26
C PHE A 30 -27.35 -11.96 -5.78
N GLY A 31 -28.43 -12.37 -6.44
CA GLY A 31 -29.80 -12.00 -6.11
C GLY A 31 -30.60 -11.48 -7.31
N ALA A 32 -31.90 -11.23 -7.07
CA ALA A 32 -32.81 -10.72 -8.10
C ALA A 32 -32.75 -9.18 -8.14
N PHE A 33 -32.11 -8.65 -9.18
CA PHE A 33 -32.00 -7.21 -9.44
C PHE A 33 -33.00 -6.73 -10.50
N THR A 34 -33.55 -5.54 -10.29
CA THR A 34 -34.32 -4.81 -11.29
C THR A 34 -33.42 -4.25 -12.39
N ARG A 35 -34.01 -3.93 -13.55
CA ARG A 35 -33.27 -3.31 -14.66
C ARG A 35 -32.59 -1.99 -14.27
N ALA A 36 -33.20 -1.23 -13.36
CA ALA A 36 -32.65 0.03 -12.87
C ALA A 36 -31.44 -0.19 -11.94
N GLU A 37 -31.52 -1.16 -11.02
CA GLU A 37 -30.41 -1.55 -10.15
C GLU A 37 -29.21 -2.06 -10.97
N ILE A 38 -29.45 -2.90 -11.99
CA ILE A 38 -28.41 -3.38 -12.92
C ILE A 38 -27.75 -2.20 -13.64
N ALA A 39 -28.53 -1.28 -14.22
CA ALA A 39 -28.00 -0.11 -14.91
C ALA A 39 -27.16 0.78 -13.98
N ALA A 40 -27.63 1.02 -12.75
CA ALA A 40 -26.92 1.82 -11.76
C ALA A 40 -25.60 1.17 -11.31
N ALA A 41 -25.61 -0.14 -11.02
CA ALA A 41 -24.41 -0.89 -10.67
C ALA A 41 -23.39 -0.93 -11.82
N GLY A 42 -23.86 -1.15 -13.05
CA GLY A 42 -22.99 -1.12 -14.24
C GLY A 42 -22.43 0.27 -14.55
N ALA A 43 -23.15 1.34 -14.20
CA ALA A 43 -22.68 2.72 -14.30
C ALA A 43 -21.58 3.03 -13.28
N ALA A 44 -21.78 2.61 -12.03
CA ALA A 44 -20.78 2.74 -10.98
C ALA A 44 -19.50 1.98 -11.35
N LEU A 45 -19.64 0.74 -11.84
CA LEU A 45 -18.53 -0.08 -12.29
C LEU A 45 -17.78 0.55 -13.48
N ALA A 46 -18.50 1.04 -14.48
CA ALA A 46 -17.89 1.74 -15.62
C ALA A 46 -17.09 2.97 -15.18
N TYR A 47 -17.58 3.69 -14.17
CA TYR A 47 -16.87 4.84 -13.62
C TYR A 47 -15.61 4.42 -12.85
N VAL A 48 -15.67 3.32 -12.10
CA VAL A 48 -14.49 2.74 -11.44
C VAL A 48 -13.45 2.34 -12.49
N GLU A 49 -13.82 1.56 -13.50
CA GLU A 49 -12.91 1.13 -14.58
C GLU A 49 -12.25 2.33 -15.28
N ARG A 50 -13.02 3.38 -15.55
CA ARG A 50 -12.53 4.60 -16.18
C ARG A 50 -11.57 5.40 -15.29
N THR A 51 -11.86 5.51 -14.00
CA THR A 51 -11.05 6.31 -13.06
C THR A 51 -9.83 5.56 -12.53
N GLN A 52 -9.87 4.24 -12.54
CA GLN A 52 -8.74 3.39 -12.18
C GLN A 52 -7.90 2.96 -13.40
N PHE A 53 -8.14 3.56 -14.58
CA PHE A 53 -7.38 3.33 -15.81
C PHE A 53 -7.24 1.84 -16.17
N GLY A 54 -8.32 1.07 -16.02
CA GLY A 54 -8.35 -0.36 -16.34
C GLY A 54 -7.84 -1.30 -15.25
N ALA A 55 -7.36 -0.80 -14.10
CA ALA A 55 -7.16 -1.64 -12.93
C ALA A 55 -8.53 -2.20 -12.46
N ARG A 56 -8.58 -3.50 -12.17
CA ARG A 56 -9.76 -4.20 -11.64
C ARG A 56 -9.65 -4.30 -10.11
N PRO A 57 -10.08 -3.30 -9.33
CA PRO A 57 -10.06 -3.42 -7.89
C PRO A 57 -10.92 -4.61 -7.44
N PRO A 58 -10.54 -5.35 -6.40
CA PRO A 58 -11.39 -6.35 -5.78
C PRO A 58 -12.59 -5.61 -5.22
N LEU A 59 -13.73 -5.79 -5.87
CA LEU A 59 -15.02 -5.38 -5.35
C LEU A 59 -15.72 -6.65 -4.89
N SER A 60 -16.35 -6.58 -3.71
CA SER A 60 -17.29 -7.62 -3.30
C SER A 60 -18.46 -7.67 -4.28
N ALA A 61 -19.04 -8.86 -4.43
CA ALA A 61 -20.25 -9.03 -5.23
C ALA A 61 -21.36 -8.06 -4.79
N PRO A 62 -22.15 -7.52 -5.72
CA PRO A 62 -23.22 -6.60 -5.38
C PRO A 62 -24.27 -7.34 -4.55
N VAL A 63 -24.69 -6.72 -3.45
CA VAL A 63 -25.78 -7.22 -2.62
C VAL A 63 -26.96 -6.28 -2.79
N ARG A 64 -28.14 -6.84 -3.09
CA ARG A 64 -29.36 -6.05 -3.16
C ARG A 64 -29.79 -5.67 -1.74
N ASP A 65 -29.81 -4.38 -1.45
CA ASP A 65 -30.45 -3.87 -0.24
C ASP A 65 -31.97 -3.84 -0.46
N ALA A 66 -32.68 -4.77 0.15
CA ALA A 66 -34.13 -4.89 0.02
C ALA A 66 -34.90 -3.78 0.78
N GLY A 67 -34.21 -2.82 1.42
CA GLY A 67 -34.80 -1.73 2.20
C GLY A 67 -35.47 -2.19 3.50
N SER A 68 -35.47 -3.51 3.77
CA SER A 68 -36.07 -4.12 4.96
C SER A 68 -35.06 -4.61 5.97
N ALA A 69 -33.76 -4.67 5.63
CA ALA A 69 -32.70 -5.19 6.50
C ALA A 69 -32.09 -4.12 7.43
N THR A 70 -32.19 -2.85 7.04
CA THR A 70 -31.77 -1.72 7.84
C THR A 70 -32.85 -0.64 7.86
N MET A 71 -32.88 0.14 8.94
CA MET A 71 -33.79 1.26 9.08
C MET A 71 -33.42 2.36 8.11
N LEU A 72 -34.35 2.73 7.25
CA LEU A 72 -34.22 3.90 6.39
C LEU A 72 -34.35 5.16 7.23
N ILE A 73 -33.25 5.91 7.33
CA ILE A 73 -33.22 7.23 7.94
C ILE A 73 -32.98 8.25 6.82
N ASP A 74 -33.90 9.18 6.64
CA ASP A 74 -33.75 10.23 5.64
C ASP A 74 -32.63 11.22 6.01
N ALA A 75 -32.15 11.99 5.04
CA ALA A 75 -31.03 12.89 5.23
C ALA A 75 -31.28 13.97 6.29
N ALA A 76 -32.51 14.49 6.41
CA ALA A 76 -32.84 15.51 7.39
C ALA A 76 -32.85 14.92 8.80
N THR A 77 -33.43 13.73 8.99
CA THR A 77 -33.39 13.01 10.25
C THR A 77 -31.96 12.67 10.67
N ARG A 78 -31.10 12.20 9.75
CA ARG A 78 -29.67 11.94 10.04
C ARG A 78 -28.93 13.18 10.51
N ALA A 79 -29.19 14.33 9.88
CA ALA A 79 -28.58 15.60 10.23
C ALA A 79 -29.07 16.12 11.59
N ASN A 80 -30.38 16.07 11.84
CA ASN A 80 -30.99 16.53 13.09
C ASN A 80 -30.62 15.67 14.30
N LEU A 81 -30.40 14.37 14.11
CA LEU A 81 -29.87 13.48 15.14
C LEU A 81 -28.35 13.61 15.32
N GLU A 82 -27.69 14.44 14.51
CA GLU A 82 -26.25 14.66 14.52
C GLU A 82 -25.43 13.36 14.58
N LEU A 83 -25.84 12.34 13.78
CA LEU A 83 -25.32 10.97 13.93
C LEU A 83 -23.80 10.90 13.73
N THR A 84 -23.28 11.58 12.71
CA THR A 84 -21.85 11.56 12.35
C THR A 84 -21.20 12.94 12.35
N ARG A 85 -22.02 13.99 12.22
CA ARG A 85 -21.64 15.40 12.23
C ARG A 85 -22.74 16.22 12.89
N THR A 86 -22.36 17.33 13.51
CA THR A 86 -23.29 18.32 14.03
C THR A 86 -23.96 19.10 12.89
N LEU A 87 -24.99 19.89 13.21
CA LEU A 87 -25.63 20.83 12.30
C LEU A 87 -24.63 21.87 11.75
N GLY A 88 -23.57 22.19 12.52
CA GLY A 88 -22.45 23.02 12.08
C GLY A 88 -21.48 22.33 11.12
N GLY A 89 -21.63 21.02 10.90
CA GLY A 89 -20.80 20.20 10.02
C GLY A 89 -19.57 19.58 10.69
N ASP A 90 -19.37 19.81 11.98
CA ASP A 90 -18.24 19.31 12.75
C ASP A 90 -18.46 17.86 13.19
N ARG A 91 -17.37 17.08 13.26
CA ARG A 91 -17.44 15.76 13.87
C ARG A 91 -17.63 15.85 15.39
N GLN A 92 -16.93 16.78 16.04
CA GLN A 92 -17.00 16.96 17.49
C GLN A 92 -18.39 17.40 17.91
N GLY A 93 -18.93 16.78 18.96
CA GLY A 93 -20.31 16.99 19.41
C GLY A 93 -21.34 16.04 18.79
N SER A 94 -21.00 15.30 17.73
CA SER A 94 -21.89 14.27 17.16
C SER A 94 -22.02 13.04 18.06
N LEU A 95 -23.07 12.23 17.81
CA LEU A 95 -23.23 10.93 18.46
C LEU A 95 -22.00 10.03 18.22
N LEU A 96 -21.55 9.92 16.97
CA LEU A 96 -20.37 9.14 16.62
C LEU A 96 -19.13 9.58 17.39
N ALA A 97 -18.87 10.89 17.49
CA ALA A 97 -17.71 11.38 18.26
C ALA A 97 -17.79 11.04 19.75
N THR A 98 -19.01 10.95 20.28
CA THR A 98 -19.25 10.63 21.70
C THR A 98 -19.00 9.15 22.00
N ILE A 99 -19.43 8.25 21.10
CA ILE A 99 -19.40 6.80 21.36
C ILE A 99 -18.22 6.06 20.71
N ASP A 100 -17.52 6.69 19.74
CA ASP A 100 -16.41 6.05 19.05
C ASP A 100 -15.19 5.91 19.97
N ARG A 101 -15.08 4.73 20.59
CA ARG A 101 -13.94 4.26 21.40
C ARG A 101 -13.24 3.09 20.70
N THR A 102 -13.42 2.98 19.39
CA THR A 102 -12.76 1.95 18.59
C THR A 102 -11.26 2.23 18.52
N VAL A 103 -10.48 1.16 18.41
CA VAL A 103 -9.00 1.23 18.40
C VAL A 103 -8.41 1.02 17.01
N THR A 104 -9.26 0.78 16.00
CA THR A 104 -8.83 0.59 14.62
C THR A 104 -9.61 1.51 13.67
N PRO A 105 -9.00 2.01 12.59
CA PRO A 105 -9.70 2.78 11.57
C PRO A 105 -10.85 2.00 10.90
N GLY A 106 -10.69 0.67 10.75
CA GLY A 106 -11.74 -0.21 10.24
C GLY A 106 -12.95 -0.28 11.17
N GLY A 107 -12.71 -0.42 12.48
CA GLY A 107 -13.75 -0.42 13.50
C GLY A 107 -14.53 0.90 13.54
N ALA A 108 -13.84 2.04 13.48
CA ALA A 108 -14.48 3.36 13.44
C ALA A 108 -15.42 3.52 12.25
N ARG A 109 -15.00 3.05 11.06
CA ARG A 109 -15.82 3.08 9.83
C ARG A 109 -17.04 2.17 9.96
N LEU A 110 -16.85 0.95 10.47
CA LEU A 110 -17.95 0.00 10.68
C LEU A 110 -18.97 0.53 11.70
N LEU A 111 -18.51 1.19 12.77
CA LEU A 111 -19.40 1.83 13.74
C LEU A 111 -20.24 2.94 13.10
N ALA A 112 -19.60 3.82 12.32
CA ALA A 112 -20.29 4.88 11.59
C ALA A 112 -21.32 4.33 10.59
N GLU A 113 -20.98 3.25 9.88
CA GLU A 113 -21.88 2.55 8.96
C GLU A 113 -23.10 1.96 9.70
N ARG A 114 -22.87 1.27 10.84
CA ARG A 114 -23.94 0.68 11.65
C ARG A 114 -24.87 1.73 12.27
N LEU A 115 -24.34 2.88 12.69
CA LEU A 115 -25.17 4.01 13.15
C LEU A 115 -25.99 4.59 12.00
N ALA A 116 -25.44 4.57 10.78
CA ALA A 116 -26.14 5.05 9.61
C ALA A 116 -27.25 4.08 9.17
N GLY A 117 -27.09 2.78 9.33
CA GLY A 117 -28.12 1.79 8.98
C GLY A 117 -28.36 0.81 10.13
N PRO A 118 -29.15 1.19 11.15
CA PRO A 118 -29.51 0.27 12.23
C PRO A 118 -30.22 -0.96 11.66
N LEU A 119 -29.92 -2.14 12.19
CA LEU A 119 -30.62 -3.37 11.77
C LEU A 119 -32.09 -3.33 12.17
N THR A 120 -32.91 -4.02 11.39
CA THR A 120 -34.35 -4.22 11.65
C THR A 120 -34.67 -5.66 12.04
N ASP A 121 -33.80 -6.62 11.72
CA ASP A 121 -33.96 -8.04 12.07
C ASP A 121 -33.63 -8.26 13.56
N PRO A 122 -34.62 -8.65 14.40
CA PRO A 122 -34.39 -8.92 15.82
C PRO A 122 -33.34 -10.00 16.08
N ALA A 123 -33.24 -11.02 15.22
CA ALA A 123 -32.27 -12.10 15.42
C ALA A 123 -30.84 -11.61 15.24
N ALA A 124 -30.58 -10.82 14.18
CA ALA A 124 -29.28 -10.20 13.96
C ALA A 124 -28.92 -9.15 15.02
N ILE A 125 -29.91 -8.44 15.58
CA ILE A 125 -29.71 -7.54 16.72
C ILE A 125 -29.31 -8.33 17.98
N ALA A 126 -30.05 -9.39 18.31
CA ALA A 126 -29.77 -10.25 19.45
C ALA A 126 -28.37 -10.87 19.37
N ALA A 127 -27.99 -11.39 18.21
CA ALA A 127 -26.65 -11.92 17.96
C ALA A 127 -25.51 -10.92 18.26
N ARG A 128 -25.72 -9.63 17.99
CA ARG A 128 -24.77 -8.56 18.35
C ARG A 128 -24.80 -8.28 19.85
N HIS A 129 -25.97 -8.29 20.47
CA HIS A 129 -26.10 -8.10 21.92
C HIS A 129 -25.42 -9.22 22.69
N ASP A 130 -25.57 -10.48 22.28
CA ASP A 130 -24.89 -11.62 22.93
C ASP A 130 -23.36 -11.45 22.93
N ALA A 131 -22.79 -10.98 21.81
CA ALA A 131 -21.36 -10.69 21.71
C ALA A 131 -20.93 -9.53 22.63
N VAL A 132 -21.76 -8.50 22.75
CA VAL A 132 -21.50 -7.39 23.68
C VAL A 132 -21.61 -7.86 25.12
N GLU A 133 -22.66 -8.61 25.47
CA GLU A 133 -22.90 -9.13 26.82
C GLU A 133 -21.72 -9.96 27.31
N LEU A 134 -21.20 -10.88 26.48
CA LEU A 134 -19.99 -11.63 26.81
C LEU A 134 -18.80 -10.71 27.09
N LEU A 135 -18.53 -9.72 26.23
CA LEU A 135 -17.40 -8.81 26.40
C LEU A 135 -17.59 -7.78 27.53
N VAL A 136 -18.82 -7.55 27.98
CA VAL A 136 -19.09 -6.77 29.19
C VAL A 136 -18.82 -7.62 30.43
N ALA A 137 -19.27 -8.88 30.43
CA ALA A 137 -19.10 -9.82 31.53
C ALA A 137 -17.62 -10.22 31.73
N ASP A 138 -16.87 -10.45 30.66
CA ASP A 138 -15.44 -10.77 30.70
C ASP A 138 -14.59 -9.54 30.36
N ALA A 139 -14.24 -8.79 31.42
CA ALA A 139 -13.35 -7.64 31.29
C ALA A 139 -11.93 -8.00 30.85
N GLY A 140 -11.42 -9.19 31.21
CA GLY A 140 -10.07 -9.63 30.86
C GLY A 140 -9.95 -9.86 29.36
N LEU A 141 -10.86 -10.68 28.81
CA LEU A 141 -10.92 -10.92 27.36
C LEU A 141 -11.09 -9.60 26.59
N ARG A 142 -11.94 -8.69 27.06
CA ARG A 142 -12.15 -7.41 26.40
C ARG A 142 -10.86 -6.58 26.32
N GLU A 143 -10.10 -6.47 27.40
CA GLU A 143 -8.84 -5.70 27.39
C GLU A 143 -7.76 -6.38 26.54
N ASP A 144 -7.66 -7.71 26.59
CA ASP A 144 -6.74 -8.46 25.74
C ASP A 144 -7.05 -8.27 24.24
N LEU A 145 -8.34 -8.36 23.87
CA LEU A 145 -8.79 -8.11 22.50
C LEU A 145 -8.52 -6.67 22.07
N ARG A 146 -8.77 -5.67 22.92
CA ARG A 146 -8.46 -4.26 22.63
C ARG A 146 -6.96 -4.06 22.40
N THR A 147 -6.12 -4.62 23.26
CA THR A 147 -4.66 -4.55 23.17
C THR A 147 -4.14 -5.19 21.88
N ALA A 148 -4.74 -6.31 21.46
CA ALA A 148 -4.40 -6.95 20.20
C ALA A 148 -4.87 -6.12 18.98
N LEU A 149 -6.10 -5.57 19.04
CA LEU A 149 -6.66 -4.75 17.98
C LEU A 149 -5.92 -3.41 17.78
N GLU A 150 -5.38 -2.80 18.84
CA GLU A 150 -4.56 -1.57 18.74
C GLU A 150 -3.32 -1.73 17.83
N LYS A 151 -2.83 -2.97 17.68
CA LYS A 151 -1.69 -3.29 16.82
C LYS A 151 -2.09 -3.48 15.35
N VAL A 152 -3.38 -3.55 15.05
CA VAL A 152 -3.88 -3.80 13.69
C VAL A 152 -3.81 -2.51 12.86
N PRO A 153 -3.01 -2.46 11.79
CA PRO A 153 -2.95 -1.31 10.90
C PRO A 153 -4.22 -1.20 10.03
N ASP A 154 -4.33 -0.18 9.19
CA ASP A 154 -5.45 -0.03 8.25
C ASP A 154 -5.32 -0.99 7.05
N VAL A 155 -5.51 -2.29 7.31
CA VAL A 155 -5.35 -3.40 6.35
C VAL A 155 -6.23 -3.20 5.12
N ALA A 156 -7.48 -2.76 5.30
CA ALA A 156 -8.41 -2.53 4.20
C ALA A 156 -7.88 -1.50 3.18
N ARG A 157 -7.22 -0.43 3.65
CA ARG A 157 -6.61 0.56 2.77
C ARG A 157 -5.33 0.06 2.11
N ALA A 158 -4.51 -0.71 2.83
CA ALA A 158 -3.31 -1.32 2.28
C ALA A 158 -3.67 -2.29 1.13
N LEU A 159 -4.65 -3.17 1.37
CA LEU A 159 -5.17 -4.11 0.37
C LEU A 159 -5.72 -3.39 -0.86
N ALA A 160 -6.54 -2.35 -0.66
CA ALA A 160 -7.09 -1.56 -1.76
C ALA A 160 -6.00 -0.89 -2.61
N ARG A 161 -4.92 -0.37 -1.98
CA ARG A 161 -3.79 0.22 -2.72
C ARG A 161 -3.02 -0.81 -3.52
N LEU A 162 -2.69 -1.96 -2.93
CA LEU A 162 -1.96 -3.03 -3.62
C LEU A 162 -2.75 -3.59 -4.79
N SER A 163 -4.06 -3.79 -4.61
CA SER A 163 -4.94 -4.28 -5.66
C SER A 163 -5.06 -3.35 -6.87
N LEU A 164 -4.77 -2.07 -6.67
CA LEU A 164 -4.75 -1.04 -7.71
C LEU A 164 -3.34 -0.78 -8.27
N ASP A 165 -2.35 -1.61 -7.91
CA ASP A 165 -0.94 -1.43 -8.22
C ASP A 165 -0.35 -0.07 -7.78
N ARG A 166 -0.96 0.52 -6.75
CA ARG A 166 -0.58 1.81 -6.15
C ARG A 166 0.04 1.66 -4.76
N GLY A 167 0.10 0.43 -4.25
CA GLY A 167 0.70 0.14 -2.95
C GLY A 167 2.23 0.02 -3.02
N GLY A 168 2.86 0.19 -1.86
CA GLY A 168 4.31 0.07 -1.69
C GLY A 168 4.70 -1.01 -0.67
N PRO A 169 5.99 -1.17 -0.37
CA PRO A 169 6.48 -2.19 0.56
C PRO A 169 5.87 -2.07 1.97
N ARG A 170 5.60 -0.84 2.42
CA ARG A 170 4.92 -0.58 3.72
C ARG A 170 3.50 -1.12 3.76
N ASP A 171 2.80 -1.20 2.62
CA ASP A 171 1.46 -1.80 2.56
C ASP A 171 1.53 -3.31 2.78
N LEU A 172 2.51 -3.98 2.17
CA LEU A 172 2.76 -5.41 2.41
C LEU A 172 3.11 -5.70 3.87
N ALA A 173 3.95 -4.87 4.48
CA ALA A 173 4.26 -4.99 5.90
C ALA A 173 3.03 -4.77 6.80
N ALA A 174 2.20 -3.78 6.47
CA ALA A 174 0.93 -3.55 7.19
C ALA A 174 -0.01 -4.75 7.08
N LEU A 175 -0.07 -5.40 5.92
CA LEU A 175 -0.85 -6.63 5.74
C LEU A 175 -0.29 -7.79 6.54
N GLY A 176 1.03 -8.01 6.53
CA GLY A 176 1.69 -9.02 7.38
C GLY A 176 1.37 -8.82 8.86
N ALA A 177 1.56 -7.60 9.39
CA ALA A 177 1.23 -7.28 10.78
C ALA A 177 -0.26 -7.43 11.09
N GLY A 178 -1.14 -7.12 10.14
CA GLY A 178 -2.58 -7.33 10.26
C GLY A 178 -2.96 -8.80 10.38
N LEU A 179 -2.33 -9.67 9.58
CA LEU A 179 -2.54 -11.11 9.61
C LEU A 179 -1.99 -11.74 10.90
N ASP A 180 -0.83 -11.30 11.39
CA ASP A 180 -0.30 -11.74 12.69
C ASP A 180 -1.24 -11.37 13.84
N ALA A 181 -1.74 -10.14 13.83
CA ALA A 181 -2.72 -9.70 14.81
C ALA A 181 -4.04 -10.47 14.70
N ALA A 182 -4.50 -10.79 13.49
CA ALA A 182 -5.69 -11.62 13.28
C ALA A 182 -5.55 -12.99 13.95
N ARG A 183 -4.39 -13.63 13.84
CA ARG A 183 -4.11 -14.91 14.51
C ARG A 183 -4.05 -14.79 16.02
N ALA A 184 -3.40 -13.75 16.53
CA ALA A 184 -3.36 -13.51 17.97
C ALA A 184 -4.78 -13.34 18.55
N ILE A 185 -5.64 -12.61 17.84
CA ILE A 185 -7.05 -12.43 18.19
C ILE A 185 -7.82 -13.74 18.08
N ALA A 186 -7.64 -14.51 17.01
CA ALA A 186 -8.28 -15.82 16.86
C ALA A 186 -7.88 -16.77 18.00
N ALA A 187 -6.59 -16.80 18.38
CA ALA A 187 -6.11 -17.61 19.50
C ALA A 187 -6.73 -17.20 20.84
N LEU A 188 -6.90 -15.89 21.09
CA LEU A 188 -7.61 -15.38 22.28
C LEU A 188 -9.04 -15.92 22.34
N LEU A 189 -9.77 -15.83 21.23
CA LEU A 189 -11.15 -16.28 21.11
C LEU A 189 -11.28 -17.80 21.27
N VAL A 190 -10.37 -18.59 20.66
CA VAL A 190 -10.32 -20.05 20.81
C VAL A 190 -10.10 -20.46 22.27
N ARG A 191 -9.20 -19.78 22.99
CA ARG A 191 -8.93 -20.09 24.40
C ARG A 191 -10.12 -19.84 25.31
N HIS A 192 -10.97 -18.87 24.99
CA HIS A 192 -12.19 -18.61 25.76
C HIS A 192 -13.19 -19.76 25.63
N GLY A 193 -13.28 -20.42 24.47
CA GLY A 193 -14.12 -21.59 24.25
C GLY A 193 -15.49 -21.23 23.68
N GLU A 194 -16.54 -21.21 24.51
CA GLU A 194 -17.89 -20.91 24.05
C GLU A 194 -18.02 -19.43 23.64
N LEU A 195 -18.39 -19.21 22.38
CA LEU A 195 -18.50 -17.89 21.77
C LEU A 195 -19.89 -17.70 21.16
N PRO A 196 -20.52 -16.53 21.38
CA PRO A 196 -21.69 -16.08 20.63
C PRO A 196 -21.43 -16.09 19.13
N VAL A 197 -22.50 -16.20 18.36
CA VAL A 197 -22.44 -16.40 16.90
C VAL A 197 -21.59 -15.36 16.15
N GLU A 198 -21.65 -14.09 16.56
CA GLU A 198 -20.87 -13.01 15.93
C GLU A 198 -19.36 -13.16 16.20
N LEU A 199 -18.96 -13.46 17.44
CA LEU A 199 -17.54 -13.68 17.79
C LEU A 199 -17.01 -14.99 17.20
N ALA A 200 -17.82 -16.04 17.15
CA ALA A 200 -17.47 -17.30 16.50
C ALA A 200 -17.30 -17.12 14.98
N ARG A 201 -18.14 -16.31 14.33
CA ARG A 201 -17.98 -15.96 12.91
C ARG A 201 -16.69 -15.15 12.69
N ALA A 202 -16.43 -14.15 13.52
CA ALA A 202 -15.21 -13.35 13.43
C ALA A 202 -13.95 -14.23 13.62
N MET A 203 -13.94 -15.09 14.64
CA MET A 203 -12.85 -16.03 14.90
C MET A 203 -12.56 -16.92 13.69
N ARG A 204 -13.60 -17.47 13.03
CA ARG A 204 -13.43 -18.29 11.82
C ARG A 204 -12.82 -17.48 10.68
N ALA A 205 -13.36 -16.29 10.39
CA ALA A 205 -12.84 -15.43 9.33
C ALA A 205 -11.37 -15.03 9.56
N LEU A 206 -10.97 -14.78 10.82
CA LEU A 206 -9.57 -14.49 11.16
C LEU A 206 -8.63 -15.70 10.97
N GLY A 207 -9.17 -16.92 10.97
CA GLY A 207 -8.43 -18.16 10.78
C GLY A 207 -8.40 -18.69 9.34
N GLU A 208 -9.10 -18.06 8.39
CA GLU A 208 -9.19 -18.52 7.00
C GLU A 208 -7.92 -18.20 6.17
N SER A 209 -7.13 -17.21 6.59
CA SER A 209 -5.91 -16.80 5.89
C SER A 209 -4.74 -17.78 6.06
N ASP A 210 -3.90 -17.89 5.04
CA ASP A 210 -2.69 -18.74 5.00
C ASP A 210 -1.79 -18.52 6.24
N PRO A 211 -1.52 -19.58 7.05
CA PRO A 211 -0.62 -19.54 8.21
C PRO A 211 0.84 -19.18 7.87
N ASP A 212 1.30 -19.33 6.63
CA ASP A 212 2.70 -19.09 6.29
C ASP A 212 2.93 -17.70 5.67
N LEU A 213 1.87 -16.99 5.28
CA LEU A 213 2.00 -15.72 4.56
C LEU A 213 2.71 -14.59 5.36
N PRO A 214 2.38 -14.32 6.63
CA PRO A 214 3.11 -13.32 7.44
C PRO A 214 4.56 -13.69 7.65
N VAL A 215 4.86 -14.98 7.87
CA VAL A 215 6.23 -15.49 8.01
C VAL A 215 7.02 -15.25 6.73
N ARG A 216 6.40 -15.52 5.57
CA ARG A 216 7.01 -15.24 4.25
C ARG A 216 7.23 -13.74 4.05
N LEU A 217 6.28 -12.88 4.43
CA LEU A 217 6.43 -11.44 4.33
C LEU A 217 7.57 -10.94 5.22
N ASP A 218 7.65 -11.39 6.46
CA ASP A 218 8.69 -11.00 7.43
C ASP A 218 10.09 -11.48 7.02
N ALA A 219 10.20 -12.70 6.49
CA ALA A 219 11.46 -13.25 5.97
C ALA A 219 11.93 -12.53 4.69
N THR A 220 11.02 -11.94 3.92
CA THR A 220 11.34 -11.30 2.63
C THR A 220 11.55 -9.79 2.77
N LEU A 221 10.76 -9.11 3.59
CA LEU A 221 10.81 -7.65 3.73
C LEU A 221 11.91 -7.24 4.70
N ALA A 222 12.61 -6.15 4.38
CA ALA A 222 13.58 -5.55 5.27
C ALA A 222 12.90 -4.83 6.45
N ASP A 223 13.64 -4.60 7.54
CA ASP A 223 13.11 -3.92 8.73
C ASP A 223 12.78 -2.44 8.47
N GLU A 224 13.57 -1.78 7.63
CA GLU A 224 13.34 -0.40 7.19
C GLU A 224 12.81 -0.37 5.75
N LEU A 225 11.54 0.00 5.61
CA LEU A 225 10.87 0.01 4.32
C LEU A 225 10.74 1.42 3.73
N PRO A 226 11.11 1.63 2.46
CA PRO A 226 10.87 2.88 1.75
C PRO A 226 9.37 3.10 1.54
N LEU A 227 8.99 4.34 1.26
CA LEU A 227 7.61 4.67 0.91
C LEU A 227 7.27 4.14 -0.49
N ASN A 228 8.18 4.33 -1.45
CA ASN A 228 7.98 3.92 -2.83
C ASN A 228 8.79 2.67 -3.15
N ARG A 229 8.17 1.70 -3.84
CA ARG A 229 8.88 0.53 -4.39
C ARG A 229 9.98 0.87 -5.39
N ARG A 230 9.97 2.08 -5.98
CA ARG A 230 11.01 2.55 -6.92
C ARG A 230 12.33 2.87 -6.24
N ASP A 231 12.31 3.11 -4.93
CA ASP A 231 13.51 3.46 -4.17
C ASP A 231 14.36 2.21 -3.83
N GLY A 232 13.81 1.01 -4.04
CA GLY A 232 14.45 -0.28 -3.76
C GLY A 232 14.79 -0.47 -2.28
N ARG A 233 15.67 -1.42 -1.98
CA ARG A 233 16.15 -1.75 -0.63
C ARG A 233 15.05 -2.17 0.35
N PHE A 234 13.99 -2.79 -0.15
CA PHE A 234 12.90 -3.29 0.70
C PHE A 234 12.92 -4.81 0.86
N VAL A 235 13.77 -5.51 0.12
CA VAL A 235 14.02 -6.94 0.29
C VAL A 235 15.15 -7.17 1.29
N ARG A 236 14.93 -8.06 2.26
CA ARG A 236 15.87 -8.44 3.33
C ARG A 236 17.17 -9.00 2.74
N GLU A 237 18.29 -8.68 3.37
CA GLU A 237 19.60 -9.24 3.01
C GLU A 237 19.63 -10.75 3.30
N GLY A 238 20.22 -11.53 2.40
CA GLY A 238 20.25 -13.00 2.48
C GLY A 238 19.02 -13.69 1.90
N PHE A 239 17.99 -12.95 1.46
CA PHE A 239 16.79 -13.53 0.86
C PHE A 239 17.05 -14.04 -0.56
N ASP A 240 17.71 -13.24 -1.40
CA ASP A 240 18.01 -13.56 -2.79
C ASP A 240 19.51 -13.37 -3.06
N PRO A 241 20.28 -14.46 -3.30
CA PRO A 241 21.72 -14.37 -3.51
C PRO A 241 22.14 -13.51 -4.71
N ALA A 242 21.32 -13.46 -5.78
CA ALA A 242 21.63 -12.66 -6.96
C ALA A 242 21.42 -11.16 -6.68
N LEU A 243 20.40 -10.81 -5.90
CA LEU A 243 20.21 -9.44 -5.42
C LEU A 243 21.36 -9.01 -4.50
N ASP A 244 21.81 -9.88 -3.60
CA ASP A 244 22.92 -9.59 -2.70
C ASP A 244 24.24 -9.41 -3.46
N GLU A 245 24.52 -10.23 -4.48
CA GLU A 245 25.68 -10.05 -5.36
C GLU A 245 25.65 -8.69 -6.07
N LEU A 246 24.48 -8.28 -6.59
CA LEU A 246 24.33 -6.97 -7.25
C LEU A 246 24.50 -5.81 -6.26
N ARG A 247 24.02 -5.95 -5.02
CA ARG A 247 24.22 -4.95 -3.95
C ARG A 247 25.70 -4.84 -3.57
N LEU A 248 26.40 -5.98 -3.46
CA LEU A 248 27.83 -6.02 -3.20
C LEU A 248 28.62 -5.34 -4.33
N LEU A 249 28.28 -5.61 -5.59
CA LEU A 249 28.89 -4.98 -6.74
C LEU A 249 28.76 -3.45 -6.71
N GLN A 250 27.61 -2.93 -6.28
CA GLN A 250 27.41 -1.48 -6.11
C GLN A 250 28.29 -0.91 -4.98
N ILE A 251 28.39 -1.62 -3.86
CA ILE A 251 29.24 -1.21 -2.73
C ILE A 251 30.71 -1.17 -3.15
N ASP A 252 31.20 -2.21 -3.82
CA ASP A 252 32.59 -2.27 -4.27
C ASP A 252 32.87 -1.24 -5.35
N SER A 253 31.93 -0.97 -6.25
CA SER A 253 32.09 0.09 -7.26
C SER A 253 32.22 1.48 -6.62
N ARG A 254 31.56 1.75 -5.48
CA ARG A 254 31.76 2.99 -4.72
C ARG A 254 33.16 3.08 -4.09
N LYS A 255 33.73 1.95 -3.64
CA LYS A 255 35.13 1.90 -3.17
C LYS A 255 36.09 2.21 -4.32
N VAL A 256 35.83 1.67 -5.51
CA VAL A 256 36.64 1.97 -6.71
C VAL A 256 36.57 3.45 -7.06
N ILE A 257 35.40 4.09 -6.97
CA ILE A 257 35.29 5.56 -7.16
C ILE A 257 36.13 6.33 -6.13
N ALA A 258 36.13 5.92 -4.86
CA ALA A 258 36.94 6.57 -3.85
C ALA A 258 38.45 6.44 -4.13
N GLN A 259 38.88 5.26 -4.58
CA GLN A 259 40.27 5.03 -5.02
C GLN A 259 40.62 5.86 -6.26
N LEU A 260 39.71 5.94 -7.22
CA LEU A 260 39.86 6.76 -8.43
C LEU A 260 40.01 8.25 -8.09
N GLN A 261 39.20 8.75 -7.17
CA GLN A 261 39.32 10.13 -6.68
C GLN A 261 40.69 10.38 -6.06
N ALA A 262 41.18 9.47 -5.21
CA ALA A 262 42.48 9.61 -4.57
C ALA A 262 43.64 9.58 -5.59
N ARG A 263 43.53 8.71 -6.61
CA ARG A 263 44.50 8.63 -7.71
C ARG A 263 44.52 9.91 -8.53
N TYR A 264 43.36 10.38 -9.00
CA TYR A 264 43.26 11.64 -9.74
C TYR A 264 43.78 12.83 -8.93
N ALA A 265 43.45 12.92 -7.64
CA ALA A 265 43.96 13.99 -6.77
C ALA A 265 45.49 13.97 -6.64
N THR A 266 46.11 12.78 -6.65
CA THR A 266 47.57 12.60 -6.55
C THR A 266 48.25 12.94 -7.88
N GLU A 267 47.75 12.38 -8.98
CA GLU A 267 48.31 12.57 -10.33
C GLU A 267 48.25 14.03 -10.77
N THR A 268 47.15 14.72 -10.46
CA THR A 268 46.92 16.12 -10.85
C THR A 268 47.44 17.13 -9.81
N ASN A 269 48.01 16.66 -8.70
CA ASN A 269 48.39 17.46 -7.54
C ASN A 269 47.24 18.36 -6.99
N CYS A 270 45.99 17.96 -7.22
CA CYS A 270 44.80 18.69 -6.80
C CYS A 270 44.10 17.99 -5.62
N ARG A 271 44.50 18.32 -4.38
CA ARG A 271 43.93 17.71 -3.15
C ARG A 271 42.44 18.00 -2.94
N THR A 272 41.93 19.07 -3.55
CA THR A 272 40.53 19.50 -3.44
C THR A 272 39.62 18.83 -4.47
N LEU A 273 40.17 18.00 -5.35
CA LEU A 273 39.40 17.22 -6.32
C LEU A 273 38.39 16.30 -5.63
N ARG A 274 37.14 16.39 -6.07
CA ARG A 274 36.04 15.54 -5.59
C ARG A 274 35.31 14.91 -6.75
N ILE A 275 35.01 13.62 -6.65
CA ILE A 275 34.06 12.95 -7.53
C ILE A 275 32.68 13.07 -6.88
N LYS A 276 31.73 13.69 -7.58
CA LYS A 276 30.35 13.89 -7.12
C LYS A 276 29.39 13.24 -8.11
N HIS A 277 28.16 13.02 -7.66
CA HIS A 277 27.07 12.50 -8.49
C HIS A 277 25.89 13.47 -8.47
N ASN A 278 25.27 13.73 -9.62
CA ASN A 278 23.95 14.35 -9.68
C ASN A 278 23.05 13.63 -10.70
N SER A 279 21.74 13.79 -10.56
CA SER A 279 20.72 13.11 -11.38
C SER A 279 20.68 13.51 -12.87
N MET A 280 21.24 14.65 -13.26
CA MET A 280 21.27 15.17 -14.62
C MET A 280 22.62 14.96 -15.34
N LEU A 281 23.73 15.02 -14.61
CA LEU A 281 25.10 14.96 -15.13
C LEU A 281 25.78 13.62 -14.89
N GLY A 282 25.23 12.79 -14.00
CA GLY A 282 25.87 11.54 -13.61
C GLY A 282 27.02 11.76 -12.63
N TYR A 283 28.02 10.88 -12.70
CA TYR A 283 29.27 11.08 -11.96
C TYR A 283 30.19 12.06 -12.69
N PHE A 284 30.76 13.00 -11.94
CA PHE A 284 31.70 13.98 -12.48
C PHE A 284 32.81 14.32 -11.48
N VAL A 285 33.94 14.73 -12.03
CA VAL A 285 35.07 15.28 -11.29
C VAL A 285 34.85 16.79 -11.14
N GLU A 286 34.87 17.29 -9.91
CA GLU A 286 34.76 18.70 -9.58
C GLU A 286 36.08 19.19 -8.98
N VAL A 287 36.63 20.26 -9.56
CA VAL A 287 37.88 20.91 -9.16
C VAL A 287 37.69 22.43 -9.08
N PRO A 288 38.49 23.15 -8.27
CA PRO A 288 38.50 24.62 -8.28
C PRO A 288 38.85 25.16 -9.67
N GLN A 289 38.35 26.36 -10.00
CA GLN A 289 38.53 26.95 -11.33
C GLN A 289 40.00 27.02 -11.78
N VAL A 290 40.91 27.40 -10.90
CA VAL A 290 42.36 27.47 -11.17
C VAL A 290 42.93 26.12 -11.59
N ALA A 291 42.51 25.03 -10.93
CA ALA A 291 42.94 23.67 -11.30
C ALA A 291 42.21 23.18 -12.58
N GLY A 292 40.98 23.63 -12.81
CA GLY A 292 40.23 23.34 -14.03
C GLY A 292 40.87 23.90 -15.29
N GLU A 293 41.51 25.07 -15.23
CA GLU A 293 42.25 25.64 -16.37
C GLU A 293 43.46 24.78 -16.77
N GLU A 294 44.14 24.15 -15.81
CA GLU A 294 45.22 23.18 -16.05
C GLU A 294 44.68 21.90 -16.72
N PHE A 295 43.46 21.46 -16.36
CA PHE A 295 42.85 20.25 -16.92
C PHE A 295 42.43 20.42 -18.38
N LEU A 296 42.28 21.67 -18.84
CA LEU A 296 42.00 22.00 -20.25
C LEU A 296 43.25 22.00 -21.13
N ARG A 297 44.45 21.86 -20.56
CA ARG A 297 45.74 21.82 -21.27
C ARG A 297 46.30 20.39 -21.29
N ASP A 298 47.28 20.18 -22.15
CA ASP A 298 48.02 18.90 -22.15
C ASP A 298 48.89 18.79 -20.90
N PRO A 299 49.04 17.58 -20.31
CA PRO A 299 48.57 16.27 -20.80
C PRO A 299 47.13 15.91 -20.39
N TRP A 300 46.50 16.70 -19.51
CA TRP A 300 45.24 16.34 -18.84
C TRP A 300 44.00 16.40 -19.73
N ARG A 301 44.03 17.21 -20.79
CA ARG A 301 42.97 17.32 -21.81
C ARG A 301 42.61 15.96 -22.43
N ALA A 302 43.54 15.01 -22.48
CA ALA A 302 43.28 13.66 -23.00
C ALA A 302 42.46 12.78 -22.03
N THR A 303 42.51 13.09 -20.72
CA THR A 303 41.87 12.29 -19.67
C THR A 303 40.56 12.90 -19.19
N PHE A 304 40.51 14.23 -19.08
CA PHE A 304 39.35 14.97 -18.57
C PHE A 304 38.64 15.74 -19.68
N VAL A 305 37.37 15.40 -19.90
CA VAL A 305 36.47 16.08 -20.84
C VAL A 305 35.61 17.07 -20.07
N HIS A 306 35.74 18.35 -20.38
CA HIS A 306 34.96 19.41 -19.73
C HIS A 306 33.46 19.25 -19.97
N ARG A 307 32.67 19.45 -18.91
CA ARG A 307 31.20 19.33 -18.92
C ARG A 307 30.51 20.66 -18.58
N GLN A 308 30.99 21.36 -17.57
CA GLN A 308 30.33 22.56 -17.05
C GLN A 308 31.30 23.44 -16.27
N THR A 309 31.13 24.76 -16.38
CA THR A 309 31.82 25.75 -15.54
C THR A 309 30.82 26.36 -14.56
N MET A 310 31.18 26.41 -13.28
CA MET A 310 30.45 27.05 -12.19
C MET A 310 31.19 28.31 -11.72
N SER A 311 30.62 29.06 -10.77
CA SER A 311 31.25 30.29 -10.22
C SER A 311 32.63 30.04 -9.61
N ASP A 312 32.82 28.90 -8.92
CA ASP A 312 34.04 28.61 -8.16
C ASP A 312 34.68 27.25 -8.52
N ALA A 313 34.08 26.52 -9.46
CA ALA A 313 34.49 25.16 -9.79
C ALA A 313 34.26 24.82 -11.26
N MET A 314 35.03 23.86 -11.78
CA MET A 314 34.83 23.28 -13.10
C MET A 314 34.57 21.78 -12.97
N ARG A 315 33.69 21.27 -13.83
CA ARG A 315 33.25 19.87 -13.85
C ARG A 315 33.74 19.17 -15.10
N PHE A 316 34.26 17.97 -14.92
CA PHE A 316 34.83 17.13 -15.97
C PHE A 316 34.31 15.70 -15.86
N SER A 317 34.27 14.99 -16.99
CA SER A 317 34.10 13.53 -17.06
C SER A 317 35.39 12.87 -17.54
N SER A 318 35.59 11.59 -17.23
CA SER A 318 36.66 10.77 -17.82
C SER A 318 36.06 9.47 -18.38
N VAL A 319 36.77 8.80 -19.28
CA VAL A 319 36.32 7.52 -19.87
C VAL A 319 36.11 6.47 -18.77
N GLU A 320 37.09 6.32 -17.88
CA GLU A 320 37.06 5.37 -16.77
C GLU A 320 35.92 5.67 -15.78
N LEU A 321 35.64 6.95 -15.50
CA LEU A 321 34.50 7.31 -14.65
C LEU A 321 33.17 6.97 -15.33
N GLY A 322 33.06 7.17 -16.64
CA GLY A 322 31.89 6.79 -17.43
C GLY A 322 31.66 5.27 -17.47
N GLU A 323 32.72 4.47 -17.60
CA GLU A 323 32.63 3.01 -17.55
C GLU A 323 32.17 2.51 -16.17
N LEU A 324 32.71 3.09 -15.08
CA LEU A 324 32.26 2.79 -13.72
C LEU A 324 30.81 3.20 -13.48
N GLU A 325 30.40 4.37 -13.98
CA GLU A 325 29.02 4.83 -13.90
C GLU A 325 28.07 3.88 -14.61
N ALA A 326 28.38 3.47 -15.85
CA ALA A 326 27.56 2.53 -16.60
C ALA A 326 27.43 1.18 -15.88
N LYS A 327 28.52 0.68 -15.28
CA LYS A 327 28.51 -0.56 -14.50
C LYS A 327 27.64 -0.43 -13.24
N ILE A 328 27.75 0.68 -12.50
CA ILE A 328 26.95 0.94 -11.31
C ILE A 328 25.46 1.06 -11.65
N ALA A 329 25.14 1.84 -12.68
CA ALA A 329 23.77 2.04 -13.12
C ALA A 329 23.12 0.73 -13.58
N SER A 330 23.85 -0.09 -14.33
CA SER A 330 23.38 -1.41 -14.75
C SER A 330 23.13 -2.35 -13.56
N ALA A 331 24.03 -2.35 -12.57
CA ALA A 331 23.84 -3.15 -11.35
C ALA A 331 22.64 -2.66 -10.52
N ALA A 332 22.42 -1.35 -10.44
CA ALA A 332 21.28 -0.74 -9.75
C ALA A 332 19.94 -1.07 -10.42
N ASP A 333 19.86 -0.95 -11.74
CA ASP A 333 18.65 -1.28 -12.50
C ASP A 333 18.29 -2.77 -12.37
N ARG A 334 19.29 -3.65 -12.50
CA ARG A 334 19.10 -5.10 -12.31
C ARG A 334 18.64 -5.44 -10.90
N ALA A 335 19.24 -4.82 -9.87
CA ALA A 335 18.83 -5.04 -8.48
C ALA A 335 17.38 -4.59 -8.26
N LEU A 336 17.02 -3.40 -8.73
CA LEU A 336 15.65 -2.88 -8.63
C LEU A 336 14.66 -3.80 -9.36
N LYS A 337 15.01 -4.31 -10.54
CA LYS A 337 14.15 -5.23 -11.30
C LYS A 337 13.90 -6.54 -10.53
N LEU A 338 14.91 -7.11 -9.89
CA LEU A 338 14.76 -8.29 -9.04
C LEU A 338 13.85 -7.99 -7.84
N GLU A 339 14.08 -6.88 -7.14
CA GLU A 339 13.24 -6.47 -6.01
C GLU A 339 11.78 -6.27 -6.41
N LEU A 340 11.52 -5.64 -7.56
CA LEU A 340 10.16 -5.47 -8.08
C LEU A 340 9.50 -6.80 -8.46
N GLY A 341 10.27 -7.77 -8.95
CA GLY A 341 9.78 -9.13 -9.19
C GLY A 341 9.35 -9.83 -7.90
N ILE A 342 10.19 -9.74 -6.86
CA ILE A 342 9.90 -10.28 -5.52
C ILE A 342 8.65 -9.60 -4.93
N PHE A 343 8.57 -8.26 -5.03
CA PHE A 343 7.39 -7.50 -4.61
C PHE A 343 6.12 -7.97 -5.32
N GLY A 344 6.17 -8.17 -6.64
CA GLY A 344 5.05 -8.67 -7.43
C GLY A 344 4.55 -10.04 -6.92
N ALA A 345 5.46 -10.98 -6.69
CA ALA A 345 5.12 -12.30 -6.17
C ALA A 345 4.49 -12.24 -4.77
N LEU A 346 4.95 -11.34 -3.90
CA LEU A 346 4.32 -11.12 -2.59
C LEU A 346 2.93 -10.52 -2.71
N CYS A 347 2.73 -9.54 -3.60
CA CYS A 347 1.43 -8.96 -3.87
C CYS A 347 0.44 -10.01 -4.37
N GLU A 348 0.84 -10.86 -5.32
CA GLU A 348 0.00 -11.96 -5.81
C GLU A 348 -0.38 -12.93 -4.69
N ALA A 349 0.57 -13.31 -3.83
CA ALA A 349 0.32 -14.20 -2.70
C ALA A 349 -0.68 -13.59 -1.69
N VAL A 350 -0.61 -12.29 -1.44
CA VAL A 350 -1.54 -11.58 -0.56
C VAL A 350 -2.92 -11.42 -1.19
N LEU A 351 -3.00 -11.09 -2.48
CA LEU A 351 -4.28 -10.90 -3.19
C LEU A 351 -5.04 -12.20 -3.44
N ALA A 352 -4.36 -13.35 -3.32
CA ALA A 352 -4.96 -14.67 -3.42
C ALA A 352 -5.65 -15.14 -2.12
N GLN A 353 -5.46 -14.42 -1.00
CA GLN A 353 -6.15 -14.68 0.27
C GLN A 353 -7.53 -14.02 0.30
#